data_AF-Q33AL1-F1
#
_entry.id   AF-Q33AL1-F1
#
_cell.length_a   1.000
_cell.length_b   1.000
_cell.length_c   1.000
_cell.angle_alpha   90.00
_cell.angle_beta   90.00
_cell.angle_gamma   90.00
#
_symmetry.space_group_name_H-M   'P 1'
#
loop_
_entity.id
_entity.type
_entity.pdbx_description
1 polymer ?
#
loop_
_entity_poly.entity_id
_entity_poly.type
_entity_poly.pdbx_seq_one_letter_code
_entity_poly.pdbx_strand_id
1 'polypeptide(L)'
;MPLRLQLFSKGLSENQPMLARKERTRSSAVNISALAPKKKTKTKKTTSADDLPALDPSIEQALDEEIIEDDVDEAAAKVLADLFSFDIKDYLNEGEEDTTSKALAPLSDDVKKTLENISHRLEASSLDSLVVDCGSIRTRLHEIQALIPDELADILTLAVYLEQHQFKLEKAKLKLAKRRERKDTEAKIQANRQLVHEEKSKLDQLSEGPIKSNIDRLEARKIELLAQLQECNAELDLEHKKLADLPRSVEEQKARLKSAIKNVADLTKSLKIIPGTDAQDAQAIKEVEQIRQRAISAIQQYLSQ
;
A
#
# COMPACT_ATOMS: atom_id res chain seq x y z
N MET A 1 27.29 -22.54 -29.94
CA MET A 1 28.37 -21.66 -29.43
C MET A 1 28.10 -21.44 -27.93
N PRO A 2 28.98 -21.97 -27.06
CA PRO A 2 28.80 -22.05 -25.60
C PRO A 2 29.50 -20.91 -24.85
N LEU A 3 29.39 -20.90 -23.51
CA LEU A 3 30.30 -20.41 -22.42
C LEU A 3 29.45 -19.76 -21.32
N ARG A 4 29.03 -20.43 -20.24
CA ARG A 4 29.71 -21.13 -19.13
C ARG A 4 30.47 -20.17 -18.19
N LEU A 5 29.79 -19.80 -17.09
CA LEU A 5 30.31 -19.07 -15.93
C LEU A 5 31.48 -19.82 -15.26
N GLN A 6 32.47 -19.06 -14.81
CA GLN A 6 33.60 -19.51 -14.01
C GLN A 6 33.23 -19.67 -12.53
N LEU A 7 33.80 -20.73 -11.94
CA LEU A 7 33.85 -21.03 -10.51
C LEU A 7 34.74 -20.04 -9.74
N PHE A 8 34.42 -19.83 -8.46
CA PHE A 8 35.44 -19.56 -7.45
C PHE A 8 35.22 -20.48 -6.23
N SER A 9 36.24 -21.30 -5.95
CA SER A 9 36.33 -22.21 -4.80
C SER A 9 37.39 -21.70 -3.83
N LYS A 10 37.14 -21.86 -2.52
CA LYS A 10 38.07 -22.15 -1.39
C LYS A 10 37.33 -21.85 -0.08
N GLY A 11 37.34 -22.65 0.98
CA GLY A 11 38.18 -23.79 1.37
C GLY A 11 38.59 -23.63 2.84
N LEU A 12 38.14 -24.57 3.69
CA LEU A 12 38.28 -24.74 5.15
C LEU A 12 39.70 -24.63 5.77
N SER A 13 39.76 -24.22 7.06
CA SER A 13 40.47 -24.80 8.24
C SER A 13 40.73 -23.66 9.28
N GLU A 14 40.93 -23.78 10.59
CA GLU A 14 41.15 -24.85 11.57
C GLU A 14 41.17 -24.19 12.99
N ASN A 15 40.73 -24.94 14.01
CA ASN A 15 41.18 -24.97 15.43
C ASN A 15 41.20 -23.74 16.38
N GLN A 16 40.52 -23.98 17.53
CA GLN A 16 40.51 -23.36 18.87
C GLN A 16 41.90 -23.42 19.61
N PRO A 17 42.17 -22.76 20.80
CA PRO A 17 41.36 -22.91 22.03
C PRO A 17 41.37 -21.82 23.16
N MET A 18 40.42 -22.01 24.10
CA MET A 18 40.42 -21.82 25.58
C MET A 18 40.71 -20.44 26.24
N LEU A 19 39.79 -19.98 27.11
CA LEU A 19 40.03 -19.67 28.54
C LEU A 19 38.74 -19.37 29.35
N ALA A 20 38.48 -20.28 30.29
CA ALA A 20 37.83 -20.28 31.62
C ALA A 20 36.89 -19.19 32.19
N ARG A 21 36.05 -19.72 33.12
CA ARG A 21 35.31 -19.15 34.29
C ARG A 21 33.85 -18.75 34.04
N LYS A 22 32.88 -19.00 34.93
CA LYS A 22 32.74 -19.69 36.22
C LYS A 22 31.24 -19.53 36.62
N GLU A 23 30.60 -20.60 37.10
CA GLU A 23 29.49 -20.68 38.11
C GLU A 23 28.42 -19.54 38.18
N ARG A 24 27.09 -19.74 38.37
CA ARG A 24 26.39 -20.63 39.32
C ARG A 24 24.85 -20.42 39.23
N THR A 25 24.12 -21.46 39.67
CA THR A 25 22.82 -21.49 40.41
C THR A 25 21.46 -21.13 39.78
N ARG A 26 20.68 -22.21 39.53
CA ARG A 26 19.31 -22.54 40.04
C ARG A 26 18.46 -21.47 40.75
N SER A 27 17.18 -21.36 40.36
CA SER A 27 15.93 -21.67 41.13
C SER A 27 14.71 -21.18 40.32
N SER A 28 13.71 -21.99 39.89
CA SER A 28 12.61 -22.61 40.64
C SER A 28 11.75 -21.65 41.49
N ALA A 29 10.51 -21.38 41.08
CA ALA A 29 9.29 -21.75 41.83
C ALA A 29 8.01 -21.05 41.30
N VAL A 30 6.97 -21.87 41.14
CA VAL A 30 5.56 -21.52 40.97
C VAL A 30 5.02 -20.83 42.23
N ASN A 31 4.07 -19.90 42.08
CA ASN A 31 3.16 -19.55 43.18
C ASN A 31 1.76 -19.19 42.65
N ILE A 32 0.74 -19.82 43.24
CA ILE A 32 -0.70 -19.67 42.98
C ILE A 32 -1.38 -19.29 44.31
N SER A 33 -2.24 -18.27 44.30
CA SER A 33 -3.48 -18.05 45.12
C SER A 33 -3.69 -16.54 45.37
N ALA A 34 -4.72 -15.87 44.83
CA ALA A 34 -6.17 -15.85 45.15
C ALA A 34 -6.57 -14.95 46.34
N LEU A 35 -7.28 -13.82 46.08
CA LEU A 35 -8.66 -13.45 46.51
C LEU A 35 -8.94 -11.92 46.39
N ALA A 36 -10.16 -11.56 45.96
CA ALA A 36 -10.70 -10.25 45.52
C ALA A 36 -11.22 -9.33 46.67
N PRO A 37 -12.11 -8.29 46.51
CA PRO A 37 -12.70 -7.62 45.33
C PRO A 37 -12.89 -6.07 45.44
N LYS A 38 -13.11 -5.35 44.33
CA LYS A 38 -13.92 -4.10 44.34
C LYS A 38 -14.85 -3.96 43.13
N LYS A 39 -16.03 -3.42 43.45
CA LYS A 39 -17.31 -3.41 42.73
C LYS A 39 -17.41 -2.39 41.58
N LYS A 40 -18.16 -2.82 40.55
CA LYS A 40 -19.20 -2.13 39.73
C LYS A 40 -18.81 -0.86 38.96
N THR A 41 -19.04 -0.87 37.65
CA THR A 41 -20.03 0.00 36.97
C THR A 41 -20.51 -0.65 35.65
N LYS A 42 -21.75 -0.33 35.30
CA LYS A 42 -22.67 -0.84 34.27
C LYS A 42 -22.12 -1.01 32.84
N THR A 43 -22.66 -2.04 32.21
CA THR A 43 -22.93 -2.25 30.78
C THR A 43 -23.38 -1.00 30.01
N LYS A 44 -22.84 -0.83 28.79
CA LYS A 44 -23.63 -0.45 27.60
C LYS A 44 -23.09 -1.16 26.34
N LYS A 45 -24.07 -1.57 25.55
CA LYS A 45 -24.04 -2.47 24.39
C LYS A 45 -23.89 -1.62 23.12
N THR A 46 -23.09 -2.13 22.17
CA THR A 46 -23.17 -1.98 20.69
C THR A 46 -23.69 -0.67 20.09
N THR A 47 -22.82 0.00 19.34
CA THR A 47 -22.95 0.27 17.88
C THR A 47 -21.69 1.03 17.46
N SER A 48 -20.75 0.36 16.79
CA SER A 48 -19.70 1.04 16.03
C SER A 48 -20.32 1.42 14.69
N ALA A 49 -20.90 2.61 14.64
CA ALA A 49 -21.13 3.28 13.38
C ALA A 49 -19.76 3.69 12.82
N ASP A 50 -19.58 3.49 11.52
CA ASP A 50 -18.54 4.10 10.70
C ASP A 50 -18.36 5.57 11.08
N ASP A 51 -17.22 5.89 11.67
CA ASP A 51 -16.70 7.27 11.73
C ASP A 51 -15.30 7.23 11.14
N LEU A 52 -15.23 6.98 9.82
CA LEU A 52 -14.21 7.63 9.03
C LEU A 52 -14.63 9.11 8.95
N PRO A 53 -13.77 10.08 9.35
CA PRO A 53 -14.09 11.47 9.09
C PRO A 53 -14.20 11.62 7.57
N ALA A 54 -15.42 11.86 7.09
CA ALA A 54 -15.64 12.31 5.74
C ALA A 54 -14.70 13.50 5.51
N LEU A 55 -13.87 13.42 4.46
CA LEU A 55 -13.01 14.52 4.06
C LEU A 55 -13.85 15.80 3.99
N ASP A 56 -13.37 16.83 4.68
CA ASP A 56 -14.06 18.10 4.85
C ASP A 56 -14.50 18.65 3.48
N PRO A 57 -15.80 18.88 3.24
CA PRO A 57 -16.32 19.50 2.02
C PRO A 57 -15.64 20.82 1.65
N SER A 58 -14.94 21.44 2.61
CA SER A 58 -14.15 22.66 2.42
C SER A 58 -13.01 22.53 1.39
N ILE A 59 -12.53 21.32 1.07
CA ILE A 59 -11.45 21.14 0.06
C ILE A 59 -12.02 21.25 -1.37
N GLU A 60 -13.29 20.91 -1.59
CA GLU A 60 -13.92 21.00 -2.92
C GLU A 60 -14.34 22.44 -3.27
N GLN A 61 -14.70 23.26 -2.28
CA GLN A 61 -15.12 24.65 -2.50
C GLN A 61 -13.95 25.62 -2.76
N ALA A 62 -12.74 25.31 -2.32
CA ALA A 62 -11.57 26.19 -2.51
C ALA A 62 -11.03 26.23 -3.95
N LEU A 63 -11.66 25.52 -4.89
CA LEU A 63 -11.23 25.45 -6.29
C LEU A 63 -12.02 26.38 -7.22
N ASP A 64 -13.17 26.91 -6.78
CA ASP A 64 -14.13 27.63 -7.64
C ASP A 64 -14.10 29.17 -7.54
N GLU A 65 -13.29 29.76 -6.66
CA GLU A 65 -13.22 31.23 -6.53
C GLU A 65 -12.23 31.86 -7.52
N GLU A 66 -12.78 32.14 -8.70
CA GLU A 66 -12.67 33.38 -9.49
C GLU A 66 -11.30 34.08 -9.53
N ILE A 67 -10.63 33.92 -10.67
CA ILE A 67 -9.46 34.72 -11.06
C ILE A 67 -9.94 36.14 -11.33
N ILE A 68 -9.76 37.02 -10.34
CA ILE A 68 -10.06 38.45 -10.49
C ILE A 68 -9.21 39.02 -11.64
N GLU A 69 -9.94 39.55 -12.61
CA GLU A 69 -9.51 40.35 -13.75
C GLU A 69 -8.64 41.53 -13.28
N ASP A 70 -7.48 41.69 -13.90
CA ASP A 70 -6.84 43.01 -14.05
C ASP A 70 -5.69 42.87 -15.03
N ASP A 71 -6.02 42.75 -16.32
CA ASP A 71 -5.14 43.06 -17.47
C ASP A 71 -5.99 43.35 -18.72
N VAL A 72 -6.79 44.42 -18.58
CA VAL A 72 -7.93 44.78 -19.44
C VAL A 72 -7.59 45.07 -20.91
N ASP A 73 -6.34 45.25 -21.31
CA ASP A 73 -6.06 45.69 -22.70
C ASP A 73 -5.45 44.62 -23.61
N GLU A 74 -4.51 43.80 -23.15
CA GLU A 74 -3.88 42.75 -24.00
C GLU A 74 -4.49 41.36 -23.77
N ALA A 75 -4.97 41.08 -22.56
CA ALA A 75 -5.76 39.86 -22.31
C ALA A 75 -7.15 39.98 -22.96
N ALA A 76 -7.73 41.18 -23.03
CA ALA A 76 -9.01 41.41 -23.69
C ALA A 76 -8.94 41.09 -25.19
N ALA A 77 -7.89 41.44 -25.92
CA ALA A 77 -7.79 41.11 -27.34
C ALA A 77 -7.77 39.59 -27.60
N LYS A 78 -7.11 38.82 -26.72
CA LYS A 78 -7.02 37.37 -26.85
C LYS A 78 -8.29 36.66 -26.37
N VAL A 79 -8.93 37.16 -25.32
CA VAL A 79 -10.25 36.70 -24.86
C VAL A 79 -11.33 37.06 -25.88
N LEU A 80 -11.28 38.23 -26.53
CA LEU A 80 -12.21 38.64 -27.58
C LEU A 80 -12.07 37.78 -28.84
N ALA A 81 -10.86 37.39 -29.22
CA ALA A 81 -10.63 36.48 -30.35
C ALA A 81 -11.11 35.03 -30.06
N ASP A 82 -11.12 34.60 -28.80
CA ASP A 82 -11.63 33.29 -28.39
C ASP A 82 -13.17 33.32 -28.15
N LEU A 83 -13.70 34.50 -27.77
CA LEU A 83 -15.12 34.76 -27.56
C LEU A 83 -15.90 34.89 -28.88
N PHE A 84 -15.25 35.38 -29.94
CA PHE A 84 -15.81 35.45 -31.28
C PHE A 84 -14.96 34.61 -32.23
N SER A 85 -15.51 33.50 -32.72
CA SER A 85 -14.91 32.57 -33.69
C SER A 85 -14.64 33.19 -35.10
N PHE A 86 -14.47 34.50 -35.20
CA PHE A 86 -14.30 35.24 -36.45
C PHE A 86 -13.12 36.23 -36.35
N ASP A 87 -12.32 36.33 -37.42
CA ASP A 87 -11.11 37.16 -37.52
C ASP A 87 -11.42 38.67 -37.52
N ILE A 88 -11.36 39.30 -36.35
CA ILE A 88 -11.56 40.75 -36.13
C ILE A 88 -10.58 41.63 -36.95
N LYS A 89 -9.50 41.04 -37.47
CA LYS A 89 -8.44 41.71 -38.22
C LYS A 89 -8.93 42.36 -39.53
N ASP A 90 -10.01 41.85 -40.13
CA ASP A 90 -10.58 42.39 -41.38
C ASP A 90 -11.24 43.76 -41.19
N TYR A 91 -11.50 44.18 -39.95
CA TYR A 91 -12.20 45.44 -39.64
C TYR A 91 -11.31 46.55 -39.05
N LEU A 92 -10.00 46.32 -38.88
CA LEU A 92 -9.07 47.29 -38.26
C LEU A 92 -8.12 47.98 -39.24
N ASN A 93 -8.23 47.70 -40.54
CA ASN A 93 -7.35 48.28 -41.55
C ASN A 93 -8.01 49.47 -42.27
N GLU A 94 -8.26 50.56 -41.55
CA GLU A 94 -8.56 51.86 -42.16
C GLU A 94 -7.72 52.95 -41.50
N GLY A 95 -6.88 53.62 -42.30
CA GLY A 95 -6.27 54.89 -41.96
C GLY A 95 -4.73 54.94 -42.04
N GLU A 96 -4.15 54.47 -43.14
CA GLU A 96 -2.73 54.72 -43.45
C GLU A 96 -2.52 56.19 -43.82
N GLU A 97 -1.78 56.88 -42.96
CA GLU A 97 -0.80 57.96 -43.22
C GLU A 97 -0.96 58.80 -44.51
N ASP A 98 -1.69 59.91 -44.39
CA ASP A 98 -1.46 61.09 -45.25
C ASP A 98 -0.15 61.79 -44.84
N THR A 99 0.99 61.23 -45.26
CA THR A 99 2.27 61.94 -45.23
C THR A 99 2.31 63.00 -46.34
N THR A 100 1.69 64.14 -46.05
CA THR A 100 1.84 65.37 -46.84
C THR A 100 3.28 65.88 -46.73
N SER A 101 4.14 65.35 -47.60
CA SER A 101 5.54 65.76 -47.75
C SER A 101 5.64 67.20 -48.26
N LYS A 102 5.56 68.16 -47.34
CA LYS A 102 5.85 69.57 -47.59
C LYS A 102 7.36 69.75 -47.66
N ALA A 103 7.89 70.07 -48.85
CA ALA A 103 9.31 70.29 -49.08
C ALA A 103 9.87 71.39 -48.15
N LEU A 104 10.71 71.00 -47.19
CA LEU A 104 11.38 71.90 -46.27
C LEU A 104 12.59 72.58 -46.93
N ALA A 105 12.85 73.83 -46.54
CA ALA A 105 14.03 74.58 -46.97
C ALA A 105 15.33 73.85 -46.55
N PRO A 106 16.44 73.98 -47.31
CA PRO A 106 17.70 73.34 -46.96
C PRO A 106 18.22 73.85 -45.61
N LEU A 107 18.28 72.97 -44.61
CA LEU A 107 18.91 73.26 -43.32
C LEU A 107 20.42 73.46 -43.50
N SER A 108 21.00 74.39 -42.73
CA SER A 108 22.45 74.59 -42.62
C SER A 108 23.14 73.32 -42.11
N ASP A 109 24.36 73.03 -42.59
CA ASP A 109 25.13 71.85 -42.19
C ASP A 109 25.43 71.81 -40.68
N ASP A 110 25.55 72.97 -40.03
CA ASP A 110 25.77 73.05 -38.58
C ASP A 110 24.52 72.64 -37.78
N VAL A 111 23.33 73.01 -38.27
CA VAL A 111 22.03 72.61 -37.69
C VAL A 111 21.80 71.11 -37.86
N LYS A 112 22.21 70.53 -39.00
CA LYS A 112 22.14 69.08 -39.21
C LYS A 112 23.04 68.32 -38.23
N LYS A 113 24.27 68.79 -38.02
CA LYS A 113 25.22 68.16 -37.11
C LYS A 113 24.77 68.18 -35.66
N THR A 114 24.13 69.26 -35.21
CA THR A 114 23.56 69.34 -33.85
C THR A 114 22.31 68.49 -33.70
N LEU A 115 21.46 68.38 -34.73
CA LEU A 115 20.34 67.43 -34.75
C LEU A 115 20.82 65.97 -34.71
N GLU A 116 21.84 65.61 -35.47
CA GLU A 116 22.50 64.28 -35.38
C GLU A 116 23.07 64.03 -33.98
N ASN A 117 23.65 65.06 -33.35
CA ASN A 117 24.14 64.94 -31.97
C ASN A 117 23.01 64.69 -30.97
N ILE A 118 21.87 65.35 -31.14
CA ILE A 118 20.67 65.13 -30.32
C ILE A 118 20.14 63.71 -30.53
N SER A 119 20.02 63.24 -31.78
CA SER A 119 19.58 61.88 -32.11
C SER A 119 20.48 60.84 -31.45
N HIS A 120 21.80 60.97 -31.62
CA HIS A 120 22.75 60.05 -30.99
C HIS A 120 22.67 60.05 -29.46
N ARG A 121 22.42 61.19 -28.81
CA ARG A 121 22.25 61.25 -27.35
C ARG A 121 20.97 60.55 -26.89
N LEU A 122 19.87 60.70 -27.64
CA LEU A 122 18.61 60.01 -27.38
C LEU A 122 18.72 58.50 -27.61
N GLU A 123 19.41 58.07 -28.67
CA GLU A 123 19.58 56.66 -29.01
C GLU A 123 20.59 55.93 -28.12
N ALA A 124 21.70 56.59 -27.77
CA ALA A 124 22.77 55.97 -26.99
C ALA A 124 22.45 55.88 -25.48
N SER A 125 21.52 56.71 -24.99
CA SER A 125 21.12 56.73 -23.59
C SER A 125 19.98 55.74 -23.35
N SER A 126 20.04 54.97 -22.26
CA SER A 126 18.89 54.17 -21.84
C SER A 126 17.75 55.08 -21.41
N LEU A 127 16.51 54.60 -21.55
CA LEU A 127 15.33 55.34 -21.10
C LEU A 127 15.41 55.71 -19.60
N ASP A 128 16.04 54.85 -18.80
CA ASP A 128 16.31 55.10 -17.38
C ASP A 128 17.25 56.26 -17.12
N SER A 129 18.27 56.43 -17.97
CA SER A 129 19.20 57.54 -17.85
C SER A 129 18.58 58.85 -18.33
N LEU A 130 17.82 58.81 -19.41
CA LEU A 130 17.17 60.00 -19.98
C LEU A 130 16.15 60.59 -19.02
N VAL A 131 15.36 59.74 -18.39
CA VAL A 131 14.31 60.17 -17.46
C VAL A 131 14.88 60.68 -16.12
N VAL A 132 16.19 60.50 -15.87
CA VAL A 132 16.90 61.10 -14.73
C VAL A 132 17.50 62.46 -15.08
N ASP A 133 18.07 62.62 -16.29
CA ASP A 133 18.65 63.87 -16.75
C ASP A 133 18.67 63.99 -18.29
N CYS A 134 17.82 64.87 -18.85
CA CYS A 134 17.82 65.27 -20.26
C CYS A 134 18.50 66.63 -20.48
N GLY A 135 19.16 67.21 -19.47
CA GLY A 135 19.76 68.54 -19.54
C GLY A 135 20.73 68.70 -20.70
N SER A 136 21.53 67.67 -21.00
CA SER A 136 22.49 67.71 -22.11
C SER A 136 21.84 67.78 -23.49
N ILE A 137 20.63 67.24 -23.66
CA ILE A 137 19.84 67.32 -24.89
C ILE A 137 19.12 68.68 -24.95
N ARG A 138 18.61 69.15 -23.82
CA ARG A 138 17.98 70.48 -23.67
C ARG A 138 18.93 71.60 -24.08
N THR A 139 20.20 71.53 -23.67
CA THR A 139 21.24 72.50 -24.08
C THR A 139 21.42 72.53 -25.60
N ARG A 140 21.52 71.35 -26.24
CA ARG A 140 21.71 71.26 -27.69
C ARG A 140 20.49 71.72 -28.48
N LEU A 141 19.29 71.44 -28.01
CA LEU A 141 18.07 71.94 -28.65
C LEU A 141 18.00 73.47 -28.59
N HIS A 142 18.36 74.06 -27.45
CA HIS A 142 18.32 75.51 -27.26
C HIS A 142 19.31 76.27 -28.16
N GLU A 143 20.41 75.63 -28.58
CA GLU A 143 21.39 76.19 -29.55
C GLU A 143 20.80 76.38 -30.95
N ILE A 144 19.85 75.53 -31.36
CA ILE A 144 19.30 75.53 -32.73
C ILE A 144 17.81 75.86 -32.82
N GLN A 145 17.13 76.08 -31.70
CA GLN A 145 15.66 76.21 -31.63
C GLN A 145 15.10 77.30 -32.56
N ALA A 146 15.81 78.42 -32.73
CA ALA A 146 15.37 79.52 -33.61
C ALA A 146 15.63 79.24 -35.12
N LEU A 147 16.34 78.16 -35.45
CA LEU A 147 16.79 77.81 -36.80
C LEU A 147 16.09 76.57 -37.36
N ILE A 148 15.27 75.90 -36.56
CA ILE A 148 14.51 74.71 -36.95
C ILE A 148 13.02 75.06 -37.15
N PRO A 149 12.29 74.32 -38.00
CA PRO A 149 10.84 74.50 -38.14
C PRO A 149 10.11 74.25 -36.82
N ASP A 150 9.05 75.03 -36.55
CA ASP A 150 8.27 74.96 -35.30
C ASP A 150 7.75 73.52 -35.03
N GLU A 151 7.28 72.82 -36.07
CA GLU A 151 6.83 71.42 -35.99
C GLU A 151 7.90 70.48 -35.38
N LEU A 152 9.17 70.64 -35.80
CA LEU A 152 10.28 69.85 -35.28
C LEU A 152 10.67 70.28 -33.86
N ALA A 153 10.62 71.58 -33.59
CA ALA A 153 10.86 72.11 -32.26
C ALA A 153 9.83 71.58 -31.25
N ASP A 154 8.56 71.47 -31.63
CA ASP A 154 7.49 70.95 -30.78
C ASP A 154 7.72 69.48 -30.43
N ILE A 155 8.06 68.62 -31.40
CA ILE A 155 8.38 67.21 -31.16
C ILE A 155 9.60 67.07 -30.22
N LEU A 156 10.68 67.80 -30.50
CA LEU A 156 11.91 67.73 -29.70
C LEU A 156 11.72 68.32 -28.29
N THR A 157 10.78 69.26 -28.12
CA THR A 157 10.42 69.82 -26.82
C THR A 157 9.86 68.73 -25.90
N LEU A 158 9.05 67.80 -26.41
CA LEU A 158 8.55 66.67 -25.62
C LEU A 158 9.68 65.77 -25.12
N ALA A 159 10.73 65.58 -25.93
CA ALA A 159 11.88 64.74 -25.60
C ALA A 159 12.83 65.35 -24.54
N VAL A 160 12.90 66.68 -24.44
CA VAL A 160 13.78 67.35 -23.45
C VAL A 160 13.18 67.50 -22.05
N TYR A 161 11.94 67.01 -21.86
CA TYR A 161 11.23 66.96 -20.58
C TYR A 161 10.80 65.54 -20.19
N LEU A 162 11.51 64.51 -20.69
CA LEU A 162 11.24 63.12 -20.33
C LEU A 162 11.35 62.85 -18.81
N GLU A 163 12.09 63.69 -18.06
CA GLU A 163 12.17 63.57 -16.60
C GLU A 163 10.80 63.69 -15.91
N GLN A 164 9.84 64.41 -16.52
CA GLN A 164 8.47 64.52 -15.99
C GLN A 164 7.74 63.16 -15.94
N HIS A 165 8.18 62.18 -16.74
CA HIS A 165 7.55 60.86 -16.82
C HIS A 165 8.21 59.80 -15.93
N GLN A 166 9.19 60.16 -15.09
CA GLN A 166 9.90 59.23 -14.19
C GLN A 166 8.99 58.38 -13.32
N PHE A 167 8.10 59.02 -12.58
CA PHE A 167 7.18 58.32 -11.70
C PHE A 167 6.27 57.34 -12.46
N LYS A 168 5.83 57.73 -13.68
CA LYS A 168 4.98 56.88 -14.53
C LYS A 168 5.75 55.66 -15.03
N LEU A 169 7.00 55.85 -15.47
CA LEU A 169 7.87 54.76 -15.94
C LEU A 169 8.15 53.75 -14.83
N GLU A 170 8.58 54.21 -13.65
CA GLU A 170 8.88 53.32 -12.51
C GLU A 170 7.65 52.55 -12.05
N LYS A 171 6.49 53.22 -11.97
CA LYS A 171 5.23 52.56 -11.64
C LYS A 171 4.85 51.49 -12.67
N ALA A 172 5.07 51.75 -13.96
CA ALA A 172 4.80 50.78 -15.02
C ALA A 172 5.74 49.57 -14.93
N LYS A 173 7.04 49.78 -14.72
CA LYS A 173 8.03 48.71 -14.51
C LYS A 173 7.69 47.83 -13.32
N LEU A 174 7.31 48.44 -12.21
CA LEU A 174 6.90 47.71 -11.01
C LEU A 174 5.64 46.87 -11.27
N LYS A 175 4.63 47.42 -11.93
CA LYS A 175 3.42 46.66 -12.31
C LYS A 175 3.78 45.46 -13.18
N LEU A 176 4.68 45.66 -14.15
CA LEU A 176 5.10 44.61 -15.05
C LEU A 176 5.85 43.48 -14.31
N ALA A 177 6.73 43.82 -13.37
CA ALA A 177 7.39 42.84 -12.51
C ALA A 177 6.38 42.04 -11.67
N LYS A 178 5.44 42.72 -11.00
CA LYS A 178 4.39 42.07 -10.20
C LYS A 178 3.49 41.14 -11.01
N ARG A 179 3.14 41.53 -12.25
CA ARG A 179 2.36 40.67 -13.16
C ARG A 179 3.10 39.39 -13.52
N ARG A 180 4.43 39.46 -13.75
CA ARG A 180 5.26 38.26 -13.99
C ARG A 180 5.27 37.34 -12.76
N GLU A 181 5.49 37.90 -11.57
CA GLU A 181 5.45 37.12 -10.32
C GLU A 181 4.09 36.47 -10.09
N ARG A 182 2.99 37.21 -10.33
CA ARG A 182 1.62 36.67 -10.26
C ARG A 182 1.47 35.47 -11.18
N LYS A 183 1.87 35.61 -12.46
CA LYS A 183 1.79 34.54 -13.45
C LYS A 183 2.57 33.29 -13.02
N ASP A 184 3.77 33.47 -12.46
CA ASP A 184 4.57 32.34 -11.96
C ASP A 184 3.92 31.65 -10.76
N THR A 185 3.31 32.43 -9.84
CA THR A 185 2.57 31.86 -8.70
C THR A 185 1.29 31.14 -9.14
N GLU A 186 0.56 31.70 -10.11
CA GLU A 186 -0.65 31.10 -10.67
C GLU A 186 -0.34 29.77 -11.37
N ALA A 187 0.73 29.71 -12.16
CA ALA A 187 1.19 28.46 -12.78
C ALA A 187 1.54 27.40 -11.72
N LYS A 188 2.19 27.80 -10.62
CA LYS A 188 2.46 26.89 -9.49
C LYS A 188 1.19 26.43 -8.79
N ILE A 189 0.20 27.31 -8.62
CA ILE A 189 -1.09 26.94 -8.03
C ILE A 189 -1.80 25.92 -8.92
N GLN A 190 -1.84 26.14 -10.23
CA GLN A 190 -2.46 25.21 -11.18
C GLN A 190 -1.78 23.83 -11.17
N ALA A 191 -0.45 23.79 -11.15
CA ALA A 191 0.30 22.53 -11.01
C ALA A 191 -0.01 21.80 -9.69
N ASN A 192 -0.09 22.53 -8.58
CA ASN A 192 -0.45 21.93 -7.29
C ASN A 192 -1.90 21.44 -7.25
N ARG A 193 -2.84 22.13 -7.90
CA ARG A 193 -4.23 21.65 -8.03
C ARG A 193 -4.28 20.28 -8.70
N GLN A 194 -3.52 20.08 -9.78
CA GLN A 194 -3.43 18.77 -10.44
C GLN A 194 -2.83 17.71 -9.52
N LEU A 195 -1.75 18.04 -8.79
CA LEU A 195 -1.12 17.13 -7.85
C LEU A 195 -2.08 16.72 -6.72
N VAL A 196 -2.88 17.65 -6.19
CA VAL A 196 -3.91 17.35 -5.19
C VAL A 196 -4.94 16.37 -5.74
N HIS A 197 -5.40 16.53 -6.98
CA HIS A 197 -6.33 15.57 -7.60
C HIS A 197 -5.69 14.18 -7.79
N GLU A 198 -4.42 14.12 -8.18
CA GLU A 198 -3.68 12.86 -8.33
C GLU A 198 -3.53 12.14 -6.99
N GLU A 199 -3.10 12.84 -5.94
CA GLU A 199 -2.93 12.28 -4.61
C GLU A 199 -4.28 11.87 -3.98
N LYS A 200 -5.37 12.63 -4.22
CA LYS A 200 -6.73 12.23 -3.83
C LYS A 200 -7.12 10.91 -4.49
N SER A 201 -6.86 10.76 -5.79
CA SER A 201 -7.14 9.50 -6.49
C SER A 201 -6.34 8.31 -5.92
N LYS A 202 -5.08 8.52 -5.55
CA LYS A 202 -4.27 7.48 -4.88
C LYS A 202 -4.84 7.13 -3.51
N LEU A 203 -5.27 8.13 -2.74
CA LEU A 203 -5.87 7.93 -1.43
C LEU A 203 -7.17 7.14 -1.53
N ASP A 204 -8.05 7.47 -2.48
CA ASP A 204 -9.32 6.77 -2.70
C ASP A 204 -9.12 5.30 -3.12
N GLN A 205 -7.98 4.98 -3.76
CA GLN A 205 -7.62 3.60 -4.11
C GLN A 205 -7.15 2.77 -2.90
N LEU A 206 -6.75 3.40 -1.79
CA LEU A 206 -6.36 2.71 -0.56
C LEU A 206 -7.61 2.24 0.20
N SER A 207 -8.15 1.09 -0.22
CA SER A 207 -9.28 0.48 0.45
C SER A 207 -8.85 -0.39 1.64
N GLU A 208 -9.48 -0.18 2.80
CA GLU A 208 -9.35 -1.06 3.96
C GLU A 208 -10.07 -2.41 3.77
N GLY A 209 -11.00 -2.50 2.81
CA GLY A 209 -11.88 -3.66 2.62
C GLY A 209 -11.13 -4.99 2.44
N PRO A 210 -10.15 -5.09 1.52
CA PRO A 210 -9.36 -6.31 1.33
C PRO A 210 -8.56 -6.71 2.57
N ILE A 211 -8.06 -5.74 3.33
CA ILE A 211 -7.30 -5.99 4.56
C ILE A 211 -8.24 -6.55 5.64
N LYS A 212 -9.40 -5.91 5.87
CA LYS A 212 -10.42 -6.38 6.81
C LYS A 212 -10.91 -7.78 6.47
N SER A 213 -11.24 -8.04 5.20
CA SER A 213 -11.67 -9.38 4.74
C SER A 213 -10.61 -10.45 4.98
N ASN A 214 -9.32 -10.13 4.77
CA ASN A 214 -8.23 -11.05 5.07
C ASN A 214 -8.11 -11.34 6.58
N ILE A 215 -8.30 -10.34 7.43
CA ILE A 215 -8.31 -10.50 8.89
C ILE A 215 -9.44 -11.43 9.30
N ASP A 216 -10.68 -11.17 8.86
CA ASP A 216 -11.84 -11.98 9.20
C ASP A 216 -11.65 -13.45 8.80
N ARG A 217 -11.11 -13.70 7.60
CA ARG A 217 -10.80 -15.04 7.10
C ARG A 217 -9.76 -15.74 7.98
N LEU A 218 -8.72 -15.03 8.40
CA LEU A 218 -7.68 -15.59 9.26
C LEU A 218 -8.19 -15.88 10.68
N GLU A 219 -9.05 -15.03 11.23
CA GLU A 219 -9.70 -15.27 12.52
C GLU A 219 -10.63 -16.49 12.46
N ALA A 220 -11.42 -16.64 11.40
CA ALA A 220 -12.26 -17.82 11.19
C ALA A 220 -11.41 -19.11 11.15
N ARG A 221 -10.32 -19.10 10.37
CA ARG A 221 -9.40 -20.24 10.28
C ARG A 221 -8.73 -20.56 11.62
N LYS A 222 -8.39 -19.54 12.42
CA LYS A 222 -7.82 -19.73 13.75
C LYS A 222 -8.81 -20.46 14.67
N ILE A 223 -10.09 -20.08 14.63
CA ILE A 223 -11.14 -20.73 15.41
C ILE A 223 -11.28 -22.21 15.02
N GLU A 224 -11.31 -22.50 13.72
CA GLU A 224 -11.41 -23.87 13.20
C GLU A 224 -10.25 -24.76 13.64
N LEU A 225 -9.01 -24.26 13.51
CA LEU A 225 -7.82 -25.00 13.95
C LEU A 225 -7.80 -25.26 15.46
N LEU A 226 -8.29 -24.32 16.26
CA LEU A 226 -8.41 -24.51 17.71
C LEU A 226 -9.43 -25.61 18.05
N ALA A 227 -10.55 -25.69 17.32
CA ALA A 227 -11.53 -26.74 17.50
C ALA A 227 -10.96 -28.13 17.14
N GLN A 228 -10.25 -28.24 16.00
CA GLN A 228 -9.59 -29.48 15.60
C GLN A 228 -8.53 -29.93 16.62
N LEU A 229 -7.78 -28.98 17.19
CA LEU A 229 -6.80 -29.28 18.24
C LEU A 229 -7.48 -29.81 19.51
N GLN A 230 -8.62 -29.24 19.91
CA GLN A 230 -9.39 -29.72 21.06
C GLN A 230 -9.92 -31.13 20.85
N GLU A 231 -10.43 -31.43 19.65
CA GLU A 231 -10.89 -32.77 19.26
C GLU A 231 -9.75 -33.80 19.31
N CYS A 232 -8.60 -33.50 18.69
CA CYS A 232 -7.42 -34.37 18.73
C CYS A 232 -6.95 -34.64 20.17
N ASN A 233 -6.98 -33.62 21.03
CA ASN A 233 -6.60 -33.79 22.43
C ASN A 233 -7.59 -34.71 23.17
N ALA A 234 -8.89 -34.61 22.90
CA ALA A 234 -9.89 -35.50 23.49
C ALA A 234 -9.70 -36.97 23.05
N GLU A 235 -9.33 -37.20 21.78
CA GLU A 235 -9.00 -38.53 21.28
C GLU A 235 -7.75 -39.10 21.96
N LEU A 236 -6.68 -38.29 22.09
CA LEU A 236 -5.47 -38.68 22.81
C LEU A 236 -5.76 -39.06 24.26
N ASP A 237 -6.62 -38.31 24.95
CA ASP A 237 -7.00 -38.61 26.33
C ASP A 237 -7.75 -39.95 26.46
N LEU A 238 -8.57 -40.32 25.47
CA LEU A 238 -9.22 -41.63 25.45
C LEU A 238 -8.22 -42.76 25.24
N GLU A 239 -7.28 -42.61 24.31
CA GLU A 239 -6.24 -43.62 24.07
C GLU A 239 -5.28 -43.76 25.27
N HIS A 240 -4.91 -42.66 25.92
CA HIS A 240 -4.14 -42.70 27.16
C HIS A 240 -4.86 -43.46 28.27
N LYS A 241 -6.19 -43.29 28.41
CA LYS A 241 -6.99 -44.07 29.37
C LYS A 241 -6.99 -45.56 29.03
N LYS A 242 -7.23 -45.92 27.77
CA LYS A 242 -7.15 -47.33 27.32
C LYS A 242 -5.78 -47.94 27.63
N LEU A 243 -4.71 -47.20 27.37
CA LEU A 243 -3.35 -47.64 27.65
C LEU A 243 -3.11 -47.80 29.16
N ALA A 244 -3.64 -46.91 29.99
CA ALA A 244 -3.55 -47.00 31.45
C ALA A 244 -4.33 -48.19 32.03
N ASP A 245 -5.47 -48.55 31.45
CA ASP A 245 -6.30 -49.68 31.89
C ASP A 245 -5.80 -51.04 31.38
N LEU A 246 -4.96 -51.05 30.35
CA LEU A 246 -4.47 -52.27 29.69
C LEU A 246 -3.75 -53.25 30.65
N PRO A 247 -2.83 -52.83 31.54
CA PRO A 247 -2.17 -53.75 32.46
C PRO A 247 -3.16 -54.51 33.34
N ARG A 248 -4.20 -53.83 33.84
CA ARG A 248 -5.24 -54.48 34.65
C ARG A 248 -5.98 -55.55 33.86
N SER A 249 -6.39 -55.24 32.63
CA SER A 249 -7.06 -56.20 31.75
C SER A 249 -6.18 -57.42 31.44
N VAL A 250 -4.89 -57.20 31.21
CA VAL A 250 -3.90 -58.26 30.98
C VAL A 250 -3.76 -59.16 32.21
N GLU A 251 -3.65 -58.60 33.40
CA GLU A 251 -3.55 -59.37 34.65
C GLU A 251 -4.82 -60.20 34.91
N GLU A 252 -6.02 -59.64 34.65
CA GLU A 252 -7.28 -60.38 34.72
C GLU A 252 -7.31 -61.57 33.74
N GLN A 253 -6.87 -61.38 32.49
CA GLN A 253 -6.81 -62.45 31.50
C GLN A 253 -5.77 -63.52 31.86
N LYS A 254 -4.59 -63.14 32.35
CA LYS A 254 -3.58 -64.09 32.85
C LYS A 254 -4.13 -64.93 34.01
N ALA A 255 -4.88 -64.32 34.93
CA ALA A 255 -5.51 -65.04 36.03
C ALA A 255 -6.55 -66.06 35.54
N ARG A 256 -7.40 -65.68 34.58
CA ARG A 256 -8.37 -66.59 33.93
C ARG A 256 -7.67 -67.74 33.23
N LEU A 257 -6.61 -67.46 32.46
CA LEU A 257 -5.82 -68.48 31.77
C LEU A 257 -5.20 -69.47 32.77
N LYS A 258 -4.59 -68.97 33.85
CA LYS A 258 -4.01 -69.80 34.91
C LYS A 258 -5.04 -70.74 35.54
N SER A 259 -6.26 -70.25 35.80
CA SER A 259 -7.36 -71.05 36.33
C SER A 259 -7.81 -72.15 35.35
N ALA A 260 -7.96 -71.81 34.06
CA ALA A 260 -8.33 -72.76 33.02
C ALA A 260 -7.28 -73.87 32.85
N ILE A 261 -5.99 -73.51 32.81
CA ILE A 261 -4.88 -74.48 32.76
C ILE A 261 -4.92 -75.41 33.97
N LYS A 262 -5.14 -74.86 35.17
CA LYS A 262 -5.26 -75.67 36.40
C LYS A 262 -6.40 -76.67 36.30
N ASN A 263 -7.58 -76.24 35.86
CA ASN A 263 -8.73 -77.12 35.69
C ASN A 263 -8.44 -78.27 34.71
N VAL A 264 -7.88 -77.96 33.53
CA VAL A 264 -7.49 -78.98 32.54
C VAL A 264 -6.48 -79.96 33.12
N ALA A 265 -5.47 -79.47 33.86
CA ALA A 265 -4.49 -80.34 34.51
C ALA A 265 -5.14 -81.27 35.55
N ASP A 266 -6.10 -80.77 36.33
CA ASP A 266 -6.82 -81.56 37.34
C ASP A 266 -7.74 -82.61 36.71
N LEU A 267 -8.44 -82.28 35.61
CA LEU A 267 -9.20 -83.24 34.81
C LEU A 267 -8.30 -84.30 34.15
N THR A 268 -7.13 -83.90 33.67
CA THR A 268 -6.18 -84.84 33.06
C THR A 268 -5.66 -85.84 34.09
N LYS A 269 -5.43 -85.41 35.34
CA LYS A 269 -5.05 -86.32 36.44
C LYS A 269 -6.16 -87.26 36.87
N SER A 270 -7.43 -86.84 36.77
CA SER A 270 -8.57 -87.68 37.12
C SER A 270 -8.93 -88.70 36.04
N LEU A 271 -8.39 -88.53 34.82
CA LEU A 271 -8.52 -89.50 33.75
C LEU A 271 -7.81 -90.81 34.13
N LYS A 272 -8.59 -91.86 34.39
CA LYS A 272 -8.04 -93.20 34.63
C LYS A 272 -7.61 -93.79 33.29
N ILE A 273 -6.39 -94.33 33.24
CA ILE A 273 -5.93 -95.11 32.08
C ILE A 273 -6.62 -96.47 32.16
N ILE A 274 -7.52 -96.73 31.21
CA ILE A 274 -8.17 -98.04 31.05
C ILE A 274 -7.35 -98.80 29.99
N PRO A 275 -6.74 -99.95 30.34
CA PRO A 275 -6.04 -100.77 29.37
C PRO A 275 -7.04 -101.49 28.46
N GLY A 276 -6.75 -101.54 27.16
CA GLY A 276 -7.65 -102.08 26.14
C GLY A 276 -8.25 -100.98 25.27
N THR A 277 -9.03 -101.37 24.27
CA THR A 277 -9.77 -100.46 23.39
C THR A 277 -11.25 -100.80 23.44
N ASP A 278 -12.10 -99.79 23.26
CA ASP A 278 -13.56 -100.00 23.18
C ASP A 278 -13.93 -101.10 22.17
N ALA A 279 -13.17 -101.23 21.08
CA ALA A 279 -13.36 -102.27 20.07
C ALA A 279 -13.06 -103.68 20.60
N GLN A 280 -11.98 -103.86 21.37
CA GLN A 280 -11.65 -105.14 22.01
C GLN A 280 -12.70 -105.52 23.05
N ASP A 281 -13.11 -104.58 23.89
CA ASP A 281 -14.12 -104.83 24.92
C ASP A 281 -15.50 -105.10 24.31
N ALA A 282 -15.90 -104.36 23.28
CA ALA A 282 -17.14 -104.60 22.54
C ALA A 282 -17.14 -105.95 21.81
N GLN A 283 -15.99 -106.35 21.26
CA GLN A 283 -15.84 -107.67 20.64
C GLN A 283 -15.94 -108.79 21.68
N ALA A 284 -15.30 -108.65 22.85
CA ALA A 284 -15.42 -109.61 23.94
C ALA A 284 -16.88 -109.76 24.41
N ILE A 285 -17.62 -108.65 24.55
CA ILE A 285 -19.05 -108.67 24.86
C ILE A 285 -19.85 -109.41 23.78
N LYS A 286 -19.57 -109.11 22.50
CA LYS A 286 -20.27 -109.75 21.37
C LYS A 286 -20.00 -111.26 21.30
N GLU A 287 -18.77 -111.68 21.58
CA GLU A 287 -18.41 -113.10 21.64
C GLU A 287 -19.15 -113.82 22.77
N VAL A 288 -19.22 -113.21 23.97
CA VAL A 288 -20.00 -113.74 25.09
C VAL A 288 -21.50 -113.81 24.75
N GLU A 289 -22.03 -112.79 24.08
CA GLU A 289 -23.42 -112.79 23.61
C GLU A 289 -23.68 -113.89 22.57
N GLN A 290 -22.75 -114.12 21.63
CA GLN A 290 -22.85 -115.23 20.68
C GLN A 290 -22.84 -116.59 21.39
N ILE A 291 -22.02 -116.76 22.44
CA ILE A 291 -22.03 -117.97 23.28
C ILE A 291 -23.41 -118.16 23.93
N ARG A 292 -23.98 -117.09 24.51
CA ARG A 292 -25.34 -117.11 25.08
C ARG A 292 -26.38 -117.55 24.07
N GLN A 293 -26.37 -116.96 22.87
CA GLN A 293 -27.33 -117.29 21.81
C GLN A 293 -27.21 -118.75 21.34
N ARG A 294 -25.99 -119.29 21.23
CA ARG A 294 -25.76 -120.70 20.91
C ARG A 294 -26.34 -121.62 21.99
N ALA A 295 -26.12 -121.30 23.27
CA ALA A 295 -26.67 -122.08 24.37
C ALA A 295 -28.21 -122.07 24.40
N ILE A 296 -28.83 -120.90 24.20
CA ILE A 296 -30.29 -120.78 24.09
C ILE A 296 -30.81 -121.63 22.92
N SER A 297 -30.19 -121.52 21.75
CA SER A 297 -30.58 -122.28 20.55
C SER A 297 -30.49 -123.79 20.78
N ALA A 298 -29.43 -124.26 21.45
CA ALA A 298 -29.24 -125.67 21.78
C ALA A 298 -30.32 -126.19 22.75
N ILE A 299 -30.67 -125.41 23.78
CA ILE A 299 -31.75 -125.74 24.71
C ILE A 299 -33.10 -125.82 23.97
N GLN A 300 -33.39 -124.85 23.11
CA GLN A 300 -34.65 -124.82 22.34
C GLN A 300 -34.76 -126.01 21.37
N GLN A 301 -33.67 -126.40 20.72
CA GLN A 301 -33.65 -127.61 19.88
C GLN A 301 -33.94 -128.88 20.68
N TYR A 302 -33.43 -129.00 21.90
CA TYR A 302 -33.69 -130.15 22.77
C TYR A 302 -35.15 -130.20 23.26
N LEU A 303 -35.76 -129.05 23.56
CA LEU A 303 -37.16 -128.95 24.01
C LEU A 303 -38.20 -129.15 22.88
N SER A 304 -37.76 -129.19 21.62
CA SER A 304 -38.64 -129.36 20.44
C SER A 304 -38.65 -130.80 19.89
N GLN A 305 -38.02 -131.74 20.60
CA GLN A 305 -38.14 -133.19 20.39
C GLN A 305 -39.25 -133.78 21.27
#